data_AF-A0A3Q3T1Q7-F1
#
_entry.id   AF-A0A3Q3T1Q7-F1
#
_cell.length_a   1.000
_cell.length_b   1.000
_cell.length_c   1.000
_cell.angle_alpha   90.00
_cell.angle_beta   90.00
_cell.angle_gamma   90.00
#
_symmetry.space_group_name_H-M   'P 1'
#
loop_
_entity.id
_entity.type
_entity.pdbx_description
1 polymer ?
#
loop_
_entity_poly.entity_id
_entity_poly.type
_entity_poly.pdbx_seq_one_letter_code
_entity_poly.pdbx_strand_id
1 'polypeptide(L)'
;MYICPTSHSFYHSTLSGNPVIMTLQWTAVAFFLYAEIAVNLILCIPFISPQRWRSVFSWRLWNWLSPYWNKCFFTMIMVLIVLFLDALREVQKYSGPEPMQDAKVNPNLYDHIHMKLFRAQRNLYISGFSLFLWLIMRRVVTLLNQVAATLENSAVLQIQMDTAIKAAMQHQEDSLMLKQALLDEEKSMAAKNQQLKLEVEKLEGQLKAAEKIVHKSHAEVEAMRRQTKGLAQEYDRLLSEYNQLQNLQSAEDKKDQ
;
A
#
# COMPACT_ATOMS: atom_id res chain seq x y z
N MET A 1 91.33 -24.53 -34.96
CA MET A 1 91.63 -23.09 -34.92
C MET A 1 91.41 -22.54 -36.31
N TYR A 2 90.78 -21.36 -36.43
CA TYR A 2 90.40 -20.62 -37.65
C TYR A 2 89.14 -21.14 -38.38
N ILE A 3 88.11 -20.39 -38.78
CA ILE A 3 87.77 -18.95 -38.82
C ILE A 3 86.24 -18.84 -38.89
N CYS A 4 85.66 -17.83 -38.22
CA CYS A 4 84.30 -17.36 -38.50
C CYS A 4 84.36 -16.29 -39.60
N PRO A 5 83.39 -16.28 -40.54
CA PRO A 5 82.88 -15.01 -41.01
C PRO A 5 81.36 -14.94 -40.90
N THR A 6 80.93 -13.80 -40.37
CA THR A 6 79.59 -13.21 -40.37
C THR A 6 78.85 -13.34 -41.70
N SER A 7 77.59 -13.78 -41.64
CA SER A 7 76.56 -13.42 -42.62
C SER A 7 75.29 -12.98 -41.89
N HIS A 8 75.21 -11.66 -41.81
CA HIS A 8 74.08 -10.86 -41.38
C HIS A 8 73.03 -10.89 -42.50
N SER A 9 71.94 -11.66 -42.35
CA SER A 9 70.62 -11.45 -43.00
C SER A 9 69.82 -12.73 -42.98
N PHE A 10 68.88 -12.87 -42.03
CA PHE A 10 67.51 -13.37 -42.30
C PHE A 10 66.59 -13.29 -41.06
N TYR A 11 66.70 -12.23 -40.25
CA TYR A 11 65.68 -11.88 -39.24
C TYR A 11 64.94 -10.62 -39.66
N HIS A 12 64.39 -10.64 -40.88
CA HIS A 12 63.42 -9.63 -41.28
C HIS A 12 62.57 -10.18 -42.41
N SER A 13 61.57 -10.99 -42.07
CA SER A 13 60.46 -11.25 -42.96
C SER A 13 59.20 -11.48 -42.13
N THR A 14 58.26 -10.57 -42.36
CA THR A 14 56.82 -10.64 -42.04
C THR A 14 56.39 -10.45 -40.57
N LEU A 15 56.78 -9.32 -39.97
CA LEU A 15 55.80 -8.48 -39.27
C LEU A 15 54.88 -7.81 -40.31
N SER A 16 54.06 -8.62 -40.95
CA SER A 16 52.84 -8.17 -41.62
C SER A 16 51.75 -9.01 -41.00
N GLY A 17 51.25 -8.51 -39.86
CA GLY A 17 50.06 -9.01 -39.22
C GLY A 17 48.88 -8.75 -40.15
N ASN A 18 48.75 -9.56 -41.19
CA ASN A 18 47.43 -9.91 -41.67
C ASN A 18 46.78 -10.62 -40.48
N PRO A 19 45.74 -10.04 -39.84
CA PRO A 19 45.02 -10.77 -38.81
C PRO A 19 44.61 -12.08 -39.47
N VAL A 20 44.94 -13.20 -38.84
CA VAL A 20 44.52 -14.53 -39.29
C VAL A 20 43.03 -14.44 -39.58
N ILE A 21 42.66 -14.32 -40.86
CA ILE A 21 41.28 -14.08 -41.27
C ILE A 21 40.55 -15.38 -40.97
N MET A 22 39.96 -15.46 -39.78
CA MET A 22 38.92 -16.43 -39.46
C MET A 22 37.87 -16.30 -40.56
N THR A 23 37.38 -17.43 -41.08
CA THR A 23 36.33 -17.40 -42.11
C THR A 23 35.22 -16.48 -41.65
N LEU A 24 34.68 -15.63 -42.53
CA LEU A 24 33.70 -14.59 -42.19
C LEU A 24 32.54 -15.11 -41.32
N GLN A 25 32.17 -16.39 -41.48
CA GLN A 25 31.21 -17.10 -40.64
C GLN A 25 31.60 -17.09 -39.14
N TRP A 26 32.81 -17.55 -38.78
CA TRP A 26 33.25 -17.62 -37.38
C TRP A 26 33.52 -16.24 -36.76
N THR A 27 33.90 -15.25 -37.56
CA THR A 27 34.00 -13.86 -37.08
C THR A 27 32.63 -13.30 -36.72
N ALA A 28 31.60 -13.59 -37.51
CA ALA A 28 30.23 -13.19 -37.19
C ALA A 28 29.71 -13.87 -35.91
N VAL A 29 29.99 -15.17 -35.73
CA VAL A 29 29.62 -15.90 -34.50
C VAL A 29 30.38 -15.35 -33.29
N ALA A 30 31.67 -15.04 -33.44
CA ALA A 30 32.47 -14.44 -32.36
C ALA A 30 31.97 -13.03 -31.99
N PHE A 31 31.60 -12.21 -32.97
CA PHE A 31 31.00 -10.90 -32.71
C PHE A 31 29.69 -11.04 -31.93
N PHE A 32 28.83 -11.97 -32.34
CA PHE A 32 27.58 -12.27 -31.65
C PHE A 32 27.84 -12.69 -30.19
N LEU A 33 28.79 -13.59 -29.96
CA LEU A 33 29.23 -13.99 -28.61
C LEU A 33 29.68 -12.79 -27.77
N TYR A 34 30.51 -11.89 -28.31
CA TYR A 34 30.97 -10.72 -27.57
C TYR A 34 29.83 -9.75 -27.24
N ALA A 35 28.89 -9.58 -28.16
CA ALA A 35 27.68 -8.80 -27.90
C ALA A 35 26.85 -9.43 -26.78
N GLU A 36 26.65 -10.76 -26.79
CA GLU A 36 25.96 -11.48 -25.70
C GLU A 36 26.67 -11.30 -24.36
N ILE A 37 28.00 -11.41 -24.31
CA ILE A 37 28.80 -11.19 -23.10
C ILE A 37 28.59 -9.77 -22.59
N ALA A 38 28.71 -8.77 -23.46
CA ALA A 38 28.53 -7.37 -23.09
C ALA A 38 27.12 -7.11 -22.52
N VAL A 39 26.08 -7.62 -23.18
CA VAL A 39 24.70 -7.46 -22.71
C VAL A 39 24.47 -8.19 -21.39
N ASN A 40 24.95 -9.43 -21.22
CA ASN A 40 24.87 -10.16 -19.94
C ASN A 40 25.58 -9.39 -18.83
N LEU A 41 26.77 -8.86 -19.10
CA LEU A 41 27.55 -8.13 -18.13
C LEU A 41 26.82 -6.84 -17.73
N ILE A 42 26.28 -6.09 -18.69
CA ILE A 42 25.45 -4.91 -18.43
C ILE A 42 24.22 -5.26 -17.61
N LEU A 43 23.57 -6.39 -17.89
CA LEU A 43 22.36 -6.84 -17.20
C LEU A 43 22.64 -7.36 -15.78
N CYS A 44 23.80 -7.95 -15.56
CA CYS A 44 24.28 -8.44 -14.26
C CYS A 44 24.90 -7.35 -13.39
N ILE A 45 25.15 -6.14 -13.93
CA ILE A 45 25.67 -5.02 -13.12
C ILE A 45 24.61 -4.62 -12.08
N PRO A 46 24.94 -4.70 -10.77
CA PRO A 46 24.00 -4.36 -9.69
C PRO A 46 23.71 -2.85 -9.61
N PHE A 47 24.40 -2.02 -10.39
CA PHE A 47 24.23 -0.57 -10.42
C PHE A 47 22.89 -0.10 -11.02
N ILE A 48 22.27 -0.93 -11.87
CA ILE A 48 21.01 -0.59 -12.54
C ILE A 48 19.89 -1.35 -11.85
N SER A 49 19.04 -0.63 -11.10
CA SER A 49 17.94 -1.27 -10.37
C SER A 49 16.97 -1.99 -11.33
N PRO A 50 16.32 -3.08 -10.88
CA PRO A 50 15.30 -3.78 -11.67
C PRO A 50 14.19 -2.87 -12.21
N GLN A 51 13.89 -1.78 -11.50
CA GLN A 51 12.89 -0.79 -11.93
C GLN A 51 13.34 0.02 -13.15
N ARG A 52 14.64 0.35 -13.25
CA ARG A 52 15.16 1.06 -14.44
C ARG A 52 15.11 0.17 -15.66
N TRP A 53 15.49 -1.11 -15.51
CA TRP A 53 15.37 -2.09 -16.57
C TRP A 53 13.92 -2.32 -17.01
N ARG A 54 12.97 -2.36 -16.07
CA ARG A 54 11.53 -2.40 -16.39
C ARG A 54 11.11 -1.20 -17.23
N SER A 55 11.58 0.01 -16.94
CA SER A 55 11.30 1.21 -17.77
C SER A 55 11.88 1.10 -19.18
N VAL A 56 13.07 0.52 -19.34
CA VAL A 56 13.65 0.26 -20.67
C VAL A 56 12.88 -0.84 -21.41
N PHE A 57 12.45 -1.88 -20.69
CA PHE A 57 11.69 -3.02 -21.22
C PHE A 57 10.20 -2.68 -21.46
N SER A 58 9.67 -1.63 -20.85
CA SER A 58 8.33 -1.09 -21.10
C SER A 58 8.33 0.01 -22.15
N TRP A 59 9.50 0.37 -22.70
CA TRP A 59 9.60 1.37 -23.74
C TRP A 59 8.89 0.88 -25.01
N ARG A 60 8.29 1.79 -25.79
CA ARG A 60 7.41 1.48 -26.93
C ARG A 60 7.99 0.47 -27.93
N LEU A 61 9.31 0.50 -28.12
CA LEU A 61 10.04 -0.44 -29.00
C LEU A 61 9.95 -1.88 -28.50
N TRP A 62 10.02 -2.07 -27.18
CA TRP A 62 10.04 -3.39 -26.57
C TRP A 62 8.63 -4.00 -26.47
N ASN A 63 7.60 -3.18 -26.22
CA ASN A 63 6.21 -3.63 -26.28
C ASN A 63 5.80 -4.10 -27.69
N TRP A 64 6.29 -3.42 -28.73
CA TRP A 64 6.08 -3.87 -30.11
C TRP A 64 6.83 -5.16 -30.44
N LEU A 65 8.00 -5.36 -29.84
CA LEU A 65 8.85 -6.54 -30.06
C LEU A 65 8.43 -7.76 -29.22
N SER A 66 7.79 -7.54 -28.07
CA SER A 66 7.29 -8.55 -27.13
C SER A 66 6.56 -9.74 -27.79
N PRO A 67 5.55 -9.54 -28.68
CA PRO A 67 4.85 -10.65 -29.31
C PRO A 67 5.74 -11.50 -30.23
N TYR A 68 6.75 -10.91 -30.85
CA TYR A 68 7.68 -11.60 -31.74
C TYR A 68 8.86 -12.23 -31.00
N TRP A 69 9.12 -11.82 -29.76
CA TRP A 69 10.31 -12.20 -29.01
C TRP A 69 10.41 -13.70 -28.74
N ASN A 70 9.30 -14.36 -28.38
CA ASN A 70 9.30 -15.81 -28.17
C ASN A 70 9.60 -16.57 -29.46
N LYS A 71 9.05 -16.12 -30.60
CA LYS A 71 9.32 -16.76 -31.90
C LYS A 71 10.77 -16.56 -32.33
N CYS A 72 11.29 -15.33 -32.23
CA CYS A 72 12.68 -15.00 -32.50
C CYS A 72 13.66 -15.78 -31.60
N PHE A 73 13.32 -15.91 -30.31
CA PHE A 73 14.10 -16.67 -29.35
C PHE A 73 14.23 -18.15 -29.75
N PHE A 74 13.11 -18.80 -30.08
CA PHE A 74 13.12 -20.20 -30.52
C PHE A 74 13.85 -20.41 -31.85
N THR A 75 13.74 -19.46 -32.78
CA THR A 75 14.49 -19.54 -34.04
C THR A 75 15.99 -19.35 -33.80
N MET A 76 16.40 -18.43 -32.92
CA MET A 76 17.81 -18.21 -32.60
C MET A 76 18.42 -19.40 -31.87
N ILE A 77 17.77 -19.94 -30.83
CA ILE A 77 18.29 -21.13 -30.14
C ILE A 77 18.41 -22.33 -31.09
N MET A 78 17.49 -22.49 -32.03
CA MET A 78 17.59 -23.56 -33.04
C MET A 78 18.83 -23.38 -33.92
N VAL A 79 19.11 -22.16 -34.39
CA VAL A 79 20.33 -21.85 -35.17
C VAL A 79 21.59 -22.11 -34.35
N LEU A 80 21.63 -21.68 -33.08
CA LEU A 80 22.78 -21.91 -32.20
C LEU A 80 23.03 -23.40 -31.94
N ILE A 81 21.96 -24.19 -31.75
CA ILE A 81 22.07 -25.65 -31.60
C ILE A 81 22.63 -26.29 -32.87
N VAL A 82 22.16 -25.88 -34.05
CA VAL A 82 22.68 -26.40 -35.33
C VAL A 82 24.15 -26.06 -35.51
N LEU A 83 24.57 -24.81 -35.23
CA LEU A 83 25.98 -24.40 -35.29
C LEU A 83 26.85 -25.16 -34.29
N PHE A 84 26.34 -25.41 -33.09
CA PHE A 84 27.04 -26.19 -32.07
C PHE A 84 27.21 -27.66 -32.49
N LEU A 85 26.15 -28.28 -33.05
CA LEU A 85 26.22 -29.64 -33.58
C LEU A 85 27.14 -29.73 -34.81
N ASP A 86 27.17 -28.71 -35.67
CA ASP A 86 28.08 -28.62 -36.80
C ASP A 86 29.54 -28.57 -36.32
N ALA A 87 29.84 -27.71 -35.34
CA ALA A 87 31.16 -27.64 -34.72
C ALA A 87 31.55 -28.96 -34.01
N LEU A 88 30.61 -29.62 -33.33
CA LEU A 88 30.85 -30.93 -32.71
C LEU A 88 31.16 -32.01 -33.74
N ARG A 89 30.39 -32.06 -34.84
CA ARG A 89 30.64 -32.99 -35.94
C ARG A 89 31.99 -32.71 -36.60
N GLU A 90 32.34 -31.44 -36.78
CA GLU A 90 33.63 -31.03 -37.34
C GLU A 90 34.79 -31.49 -36.44
N VAL A 91 34.70 -31.27 -35.12
CA VAL A 91 35.70 -31.77 -34.15
C VAL A 91 35.78 -33.29 -34.17
N GLN A 92 34.64 -34.01 -34.10
CA GLN A 92 34.63 -35.48 -34.10
C GLN A 92 35.19 -36.06 -35.41
N LYS A 93 34.90 -35.44 -36.56
CA LYS A 93 35.41 -35.84 -37.87
C LYS A 93 36.93 -35.71 -37.96
N TYR A 94 37.51 -34.68 -37.34
CA TYR A 94 38.96 -34.46 -37.31
C TYR A 94 39.68 -35.12 -36.12
N SER A 95 38.95 -35.55 -35.08
CA SER A 95 39.47 -36.30 -33.92
C SER A 95 39.44 -37.82 -34.07
N GLY A 96 38.76 -38.36 -35.08
CA GLY A 96 38.66 -39.81 -35.29
C GLY A 96 39.99 -40.49 -35.67
N PRO A 97 40.14 -41.80 -35.43
CA PRO A 97 41.39 -42.54 -35.66
C PRO A 97 41.77 -42.72 -37.14
N GLU A 98 40.83 -42.60 -38.08
CA GLU A 98 41.06 -42.74 -39.53
C GLU A 98 42.02 -41.68 -40.12
N PRO A 99 41.79 -40.36 -39.99
CA PRO A 99 42.71 -39.34 -40.50
C PRO A 99 44.07 -39.33 -39.78
N MET A 100 44.14 -39.90 -38.58
CA MET A 100 45.37 -40.00 -37.78
C MET A 100 46.28 -41.16 -38.23
N GLN A 101 45.71 -42.21 -38.84
CA GLN A 101 46.48 -43.30 -39.47
C GLN A 101 47.13 -42.88 -40.79
N ASP A 102 46.39 -42.18 -41.66
CA ASP A 102 46.92 -41.65 -42.94
C ASP A 102 47.98 -40.55 -42.74
N ALA A 103 47.88 -39.79 -41.66
CA ALA A 103 48.85 -38.76 -41.30
C ALA A 103 50.21 -39.31 -40.83
N LYS A 104 50.25 -40.56 -40.35
CA LYS A 104 51.49 -41.24 -39.96
C LYS A 104 52.36 -41.62 -41.16
N VAL A 105 51.77 -41.68 -42.35
CA VAL A 105 52.43 -42.02 -43.63
C VAL A 105 53.01 -40.77 -44.32
N ASN A 106 52.52 -39.56 -44.00
CA ASN A 106 52.98 -38.30 -44.59
C ASN A 106 53.08 -37.16 -43.55
N PRO A 107 54.30 -36.74 -43.13
CA PRO A 107 54.47 -35.76 -42.05
C PRO A 107 53.87 -34.37 -42.36
N ASN A 108 53.82 -33.95 -43.63
CA ASN A 108 53.18 -32.67 -44.01
C ASN A 108 51.64 -32.68 -43.86
N LEU A 109 50.99 -33.85 -43.84
CA LEU A 109 49.53 -33.97 -43.73
C LEU A 109 49.08 -33.94 -42.26
N TYR A 110 49.94 -34.43 -41.36
CA TYR A 110 49.75 -34.40 -39.91
C TYR A 110 49.57 -32.97 -39.39
N ASP A 111 50.47 -32.05 -39.77
CA ASP A 111 50.36 -30.64 -39.39
C ASP A 111 49.07 -29.98 -39.90
N HIS A 112 48.62 -30.35 -41.11
CA HIS A 112 47.39 -29.82 -41.69
C HIS A 112 46.12 -30.30 -40.99
N ILE A 113 46.11 -31.52 -40.46
CA ILE A 113 45.00 -32.07 -39.68
C ILE A 113 44.98 -31.46 -38.27
N HIS A 114 46.14 -31.35 -37.61
CA HIS A 114 46.23 -30.66 -36.31
C HIS A 114 45.78 -29.20 -36.40
N MET A 115 46.18 -28.49 -37.46
CA MET A 115 45.79 -27.09 -37.66
C MET A 115 44.27 -26.91 -37.88
N LYS A 116 43.61 -27.88 -38.51
CA LYS A 116 42.13 -27.93 -38.66
C LYS A 116 41.44 -28.36 -37.38
N LEU A 117 42.02 -29.27 -36.61
CA LEU A 117 41.50 -29.71 -35.33
C LEU A 117 41.51 -28.56 -34.30
N PHE A 118 42.60 -27.81 -34.20
CA PHE A 118 42.66 -26.60 -33.36
C PHE A 118 41.71 -25.49 -33.82
N ARG A 119 41.32 -25.47 -35.10
CA ARG A 119 40.31 -24.55 -35.62
C ARG A 119 38.91 -25.00 -35.18
N ALA A 120 38.57 -26.27 -35.40
CA ALA A 120 37.29 -26.85 -35.00
C ALA A 120 37.07 -26.80 -33.48
N GLN A 121 38.12 -27.03 -32.68
CA GLN A 121 38.04 -26.95 -31.22
C GLN A 121 37.73 -25.52 -30.73
N ARG A 122 38.33 -24.48 -31.32
CA ARG A 122 38.02 -23.08 -31.00
C ARG A 122 36.59 -22.71 -31.38
N ASN A 123 36.14 -23.15 -32.55
CA ASN A 123 34.79 -22.93 -33.06
C ASN A 123 33.72 -23.59 -32.16
N LEU A 124 34.02 -24.78 -31.64
CA LEU A 124 33.18 -25.48 -30.67
C LEU A 124 33.03 -24.69 -29.38
N TYR A 125 34.12 -24.13 -28.84
CA TYR A 125 34.04 -23.28 -27.64
C TYR A 125 33.21 -22.03 -27.91
N ILE A 126 33.43 -21.33 -29.02
CA ILE A 126 32.70 -20.09 -29.35
C ILE A 126 31.19 -20.37 -29.45
N SER A 127 30.79 -21.41 -30.19
CA SER A 127 29.38 -21.78 -30.35
C SER A 127 28.76 -22.30 -29.04
N GLY A 128 29.49 -23.08 -28.25
CA GLY A 128 29.03 -23.58 -26.95
C GLY A 128 28.85 -22.48 -25.91
N PHE A 129 29.80 -21.55 -25.81
CA PHE A 129 29.68 -20.40 -24.91
C PHE A 129 28.53 -19.48 -25.32
N SER A 130 28.29 -19.27 -26.62
CA SER A 130 27.17 -18.45 -27.09
C SER A 130 25.83 -19.08 -26.71
N LEU A 131 25.68 -20.39 -26.91
CA LEU A 131 24.47 -21.12 -26.51
C LEU A 131 24.22 -21.02 -25.00
N PHE A 132 25.27 -21.17 -24.19
CA PHE A 132 25.16 -21.06 -22.74
C PHE A 132 24.78 -19.64 -22.29
N LEU A 133 25.44 -18.62 -22.84
CA LEU A 133 25.17 -17.21 -22.51
C LEU A 133 23.78 -16.76 -22.97
N TRP A 134 23.29 -17.29 -24.08
CA TRP A 134 21.92 -17.02 -24.54
C TRP A 134 20.87 -17.56 -23.56
N LEU A 135 21.09 -18.75 -22.99
CA LEU A 135 20.23 -19.32 -21.95
C LEU A 135 20.29 -18.52 -20.65
N ILE A 136 21.50 -18.09 -20.24
CA ILE A 136 21.66 -17.20 -19.09
C ILE A 136 20.91 -15.89 -19.30
N MET A 137 21.08 -15.24 -20.45
CA MET A 137 20.34 -14.02 -20.81
C MET A 137 18.84 -14.19 -20.62
N ARG A 138 18.27 -15.28 -21.17
CA ARG A 138 16.84 -15.55 -21.02
C ARG A 138 16.44 -15.68 -19.56
N ARG A 139 17.22 -16.41 -18.76
CA ARG A 139 16.94 -16.59 -17.34
C ARG A 139 17.04 -15.28 -16.57
N VAL A 140 18.09 -14.47 -16.80
CA VAL A 140 18.30 -13.19 -16.13
C VAL A 140 17.19 -12.19 -16.49
N VAL A 141 16.85 -12.04 -17.77
CA VAL A 141 15.75 -11.15 -18.21
C VAL A 141 14.41 -11.56 -17.59
N THR A 142 14.14 -12.87 -17.53
CA THR A 142 12.89 -13.38 -16.93
C THR A 142 12.84 -13.09 -15.43
N LEU A 143 13.93 -13.39 -14.71
CA LEU A 143 14.03 -13.10 -13.28
C LEU A 143 13.95 -11.60 -13.00
N LEU A 144 14.58 -10.76 -13.81
CA LEU A 144 14.54 -9.31 -13.65
C LEU A 144 13.12 -8.76 -13.83
N ASN A 145 12.39 -9.27 -14.83
CA ASN A 145 10.98 -8.90 -15.02
C ASN A 145 10.08 -9.37 -13.87
N GLN A 146 10.35 -10.55 -13.29
CA GLN A 146 9.64 -11.05 -12.11
C GLN A 146 9.93 -10.20 -10.87
N VAL A 147 11.21 -9.91 -10.61
CA VAL A 147 11.65 -9.06 -9.48
C VAL A 147 11.08 -7.65 -9.60
N ALA A 148 11.04 -7.08 -10.80
CA ALA A 148 10.44 -5.77 -11.01
C ALA A 148 8.90 -5.79 -10.77
N ALA A 149 8.21 -6.86 -11.19
CA ALA A 149 6.77 -7.03 -10.94
C ALA A 149 6.47 -7.24 -9.45
N THR A 150 7.28 -8.02 -8.74
CA THR A 150 7.07 -8.25 -7.30
C THR A 150 7.34 -6.99 -6.48
N LEU A 151 8.35 -6.20 -6.85
CA LEU A 151 8.65 -4.93 -6.20
C LEU A 151 7.51 -3.91 -6.40
N GLU A 152 6.96 -3.81 -7.60
CA GLU A 152 5.78 -2.98 -7.88
C GLU A 152 4.57 -3.43 -7.05
N ASN A 153 4.28 -4.73 -7.03
CA ASN A 153 3.18 -5.27 -6.24
C ASN A 153 3.36 -5.02 -4.74
N SER A 154 4.59 -5.11 -4.22
CA SER A 154 4.87 -4.80 -2.82
C SER A 154 4.71 -3.31 -2.49
N ALA A 155 5.09 -2.40 -3.39
CA ALA A 155 4.89 -0.96 -3.21
C ALA A 155 3.41 -0.59 -3.28
N VAL A 156 2.66 -1.17 -4.22
CA VAL A 156 1.20 -1.02 -4.31
C VAL A 156 0.52 -1.58 -3.06
N LEU A 157 0.96 -2.74 -2.57
CA LEU A 157 0.45 -3.35 -1.34
C LEU A 157 0.72 -2.47 -0.12
N GLN A 158 1.91 -1.87 -0.01
CA GLN A 158 2.25 -0.94 1.08
C GLN A 158 1.37 0.31 1.04
N ILE A 159 1.19 0.95 -0.12
CA ILE A 159 0.30 2.10 -0.28
C ILE A 159 -1.15 1.73 0.09
N GLN A 160 -1.59 0.55 -0.30
CA GLN A 160 -2.93 0.04 0.04
C GLN A 160 -3.08 -0.20 1.55
N MET A 161 -2.06 -0.78 2.20
CA MET A 161 -2.03 -0.96 3.65
C MET A 161 -2.02 0.38 4.39
N ASP A 162 -1.18 1.33 3.99
CA ASP A 162 -1.13 2.67 4.60
C ASP A 162 -2.46 3.41 4.47
N THR A 163 -3.13 3.27 3.32
CA THR A 163 -4.46 3.86 3.09
C THR A 163 -5.51 3.22 4.00
N ALA A 164 -5.51 1.89 4.13
CA ALA A 164 -6.44 1.16 5.00
C ALA A 164 -6.19 1.48 6.49
N ILE A 165 -4.92 1.58 6.90
CA ILE A 165 -4.53 1.98 8.26
C ILE A 165 -5.01 3.40 8.54
N LYS A 166 -4.78 4.35 7.62
CA LYS A 166 -5.23 5.73 7.79
C LYS A 166 -6.75 5.84 7.91
N ALA A 167 -7.51 5.09 7.11
CA ALA A 167 -8.97 5.04 7.23
C ALA A 167 -9.41 4.43 8.58
N ALA A 168 -8.74 3.37 9.05
CA ALA A 168 -9.03 2.77 10.36
C ALA A 168 -8.72 3.73 11.52
N MET A 169 -7.63 4.49 11.45
CA MET A 169 -7.28 5.49 12.46
C MET A 169 -8.29 6.63 12.49
N GLN A 170 -8.74 7.13 11.33
CA GLN A 170 -9.81 8.14 11.27
C GLN A 170 -11.10 7.65 11.91
N HIS A 171 -11.53 6.42 11.62
CA HIS A 171 -12.70 5.84 12.26
C HIS A 171 -12.54 5.68 13.78
N GLN A 172 -11.33 5.36 14.25
CA GLN A 172 -11.04 5.28 15.68
C GLN A 172 -11.09 6.66 16.34
N GLU A 173 -10.49 7.68 15.72
CA GLU A 173 -10.52 9.06 16.20
C GLU A 173 -11.94 9.62 16.23
N ASP A 174 -12.72 9.42 15.17
CA ASP A 174 -14.13 9.83 15.10
C ASP A 174 -14.96 9.14 16.19
N SER A 175 -14.72 7.84 16.43
CA SER A 175 -15.39 7.09 17.49
C SER A 175 -15.03 7.63 18.89
N LEU A 176 -13.77 8.04 19.10
CA LEU A 176 -13.33 8.65 20.34
C LEU A 176 -13.91 10.07 20.53
N MET A 177 -13.92 10.90 19.48
CA MET A 177 -14.54 12.23 19.52
C MET A 177 -16.03 12.13 19.80
N LEU A 178 -16.74 11.20 19.14
CA LEU A 178 -18.16 10.97 19.40
C LEU A 178 -18.40 10.55 20.84
N LYS A 179 -17.58 9.62 21.37
CA LYS A 179 -17.69 9.18 22.77
C LYS A 179 -17.42 10.33 23.75
N GLN A 180 -16.44 11.18 23.47
CA GLN A 180 -16.16 12.36 24.29
C GLN A 180 -17.31 13.37 24.26
N ALA A 181 -17.85 13.64 23.07
CA ALA A 181 -19.01 14.54 22.89
C ALA A 181 -20.24 14.02 23.64
N LEU A 182 -20.52 12.72 23.57
CA LEU A 182 -21.61 12.09 24.33
C LEU A 182 -21.41 12.20 25.84
N LEU A 183 -20.17 12.02 26.33
CA LEU A 183 -19.86 12.17 27.76
C LEU A 183 -20.03 13.62 28.24
N ASP A 184 -19.63 14.59 27.43
CA ASP A 184 -19.80 16.01 27.78
C ASP A 184 -21.28 16.43 27.71
N GLU A 185 -22.05 15.91 26.75
CA GLU A 185 -23.50 16.11 26.67
C GLU A 185 -24.22 15.48 27.87
N GLU A 186 -23.85 14.25 28.26
CA GLU A 186 -24.39 13.58 29.45
C GLU A 186 -24.11 14.38 30.73
N LYS A 187 -22.88 14.89 30.92
CA LYS A 187 -22.53 15.75 32.06
C LYS A 187 -23.32 17.06 32.06
N SER A 188 -23.47 17.70 30.90
CA SER A 188 -24.26 18.93 30.76
C SER A 188 -25.73 18.70 31.09
N MET A 189 -26.29 17.59 30.60
CA MET A 189 -27.67 17.18 30.87
C MET A 189 -27.86 16.84 32.36
N ALA A 190 -26.92 16.14 32.98
CA ALA A 190 -26.95 15.84 34.41
C ALA A 190 -26.93 17.12 35.26
N ALA A 191 -26.06 18.08 34.91
CA ALA A 191 -26.00 19.38 35.60
C ALA A 191 -27.31 20.17 35.45
N LYS A 192 -27.87 20.25 34.22
CA LYS A 192 -29.18 20.88 33.97
C LYS A 192 -30.30 20.19 34.74
N ASN A 193 -30.34 18.86 34.76
CA ASN A 193 -31.34 18.10 35.52
C ASN A 193 -31.23 18.36 37.03
N GLN A 194 -30.02 18.49 37.55
CA GLN A 194 -29.78 18.80 38.96
C GLN A 194 -30.24 20.23 39.31
N GLN A 195 -29.96 21.19 38.44
CA GLN A 195 -30.45 22.56 38.59
C GLN A 195 -31.97 22.64 38.51
N LEU A 196 -32.59 21.93 37.57
CA LEU A 196 -34.04 21.85 37.43
C LEU A 196 -34.69 21.24 38.68
N LYS A 197 -34.09 20.20 39.27
CA LYS A 197 -34.56 19.61 40.54
C LYS A 197 -34.55 20.62 41.68
N LEU A 198 -33.49 21.43 41.80
CA LEU A 198 -33.41 22.48 42.82
C LEU A 198 -34.48 23.57 42.62
N GLU A 199 -34.73 23.95 41.36
CA GLU A 199 -35.81 24.90 41.04
C GLU A 199 -37.19 24.34 41.38
N VAL A 200 -37.45 23.07 41.04
CA VAL A 200 -38.70 22.38 41.39
C VAL A 200 -38.90 22.34 42.91
N GLU A 201 -37.87 21.98 43.68
CA GLU A 201 -37.95 21.94 45.15
C GLU A 201 -38.22 23.34 45.74
N LYS A 202 -37.58 24.38 45.20
CA LYS A 202 -37.82 25.78 45.59
C LYS A 202 -39.25 26.23 45.28
N LEU A 203 -39.74 25.95 44.08
CA LEU A 203 -41.10 26.26 43.65
C LEU A 203 -42.13 25.51 44.51
N GLU A 204 -41.89 24.24 44.83
CA GLU A 204 -42.76 23.45 45.71
C GLU A 204 -42.80 24.03 47.14
N GLY A 205 -41.66 24.48 47.65
CA GLY A 205 -41.57 25.19 48.95
C GLY A 205 -42.38 26.49 48.97
N GLN A 206 -42.29 27.29 47.89
CA GLN A 206 -43.08 28.51 47.74
C GLN A 206 -44.58 28.20 47.64
N LEU A 207 -44.96 27.16 46.90
CA LEU A 207 -46.34 26.73 46.76
C LEU A 207 -46.93 26.32 48.11
N LYS A 208 -46.21 25.50 48.90
CA LYS A 208 -46.64 25.11 50.25
C LYS A 208 -46.77 26.29 51.21
N ALA A 209 -45.88 27.29 51.09
CA ALA A 209 -45.98 28.51 51.90
C ALA A 209 -47.20 29.35 51.52
N ALA A 210 -47.43 29.56 50.22
CA ALA A 210 -48.60 30.26 49.72
C ALA A 210 -49.90 29.54 50.08
N GLU A 211 -49.94 28.21 49.96
CA GLU A 211 -51.06 27.37 50.37
C GLU A 211 -51.39 27.53 51.86
N LYS A 212 -50.38 27.52 52.74
CA LYS A 212 -50.57 27.80 54.18
C LYS A 212 -51.13 29.19 54.44
N ILE A 213 -50.65 30.21 53.73
CA ILE A 213 -51.14 31.59 53.86
C ILE A 213 -52.60 31.68 53.43
N VAL A 214 -52.94 31.12 52.28
CA VAL A 214 -54.32 31.06 51.78
C VAL A 214 -55.21 30.34 52.78
N HIS A 215 -54.77 29.18 53.29
CA HIS A 215 -55.54 28.41 54.27
C HIS A 215 -55.77 29.18 55.58
N LYS A 216 -54.75 29.88 56.10
CA LYS A 216 -54.88 30.73 57.29
C LYS A 216 -55.85 31.88 57.03
N SER A 217 -55.73 32.58 55.91
CA SER A 217 -56.65 33.65 55.54
C SER A 217 -58.08 33.15 55.39
N HIS A 218 -58.28 31.95 54.84
CA HIS A 218 -59.59 31.32 54.71
C HIS A 218 -60.19 31.01 56.09
N ALA A 219 -59.39 30.49 57.03
CA ALA A 219 -59.82 30.26 58.41
C ALA A 219 -60.17 31.57 59.14
N GLU A 220 -59.39 32.64 58.94
CA GLU A 220 -59.68 33.97 59.49
C GLU A 220 -60.97 34.56 58.90
N VAL A 221 -61.21 34.43 57.60
CA VAL A 221 -62.44 34.84 56.94
C VAL A 221 -63.65 34.04 57.45
N GLU A 222 -63.51 32.73 57.64
CA GLU A 222 -64.56 31.91 58.25
C GLU A 222 -64.86 32.33 59.70
N ALA A 223 -63.81 32.59 60.50
CA ALA A 223 -63.96 33.05 61.87
C ALA A 223 -64.67 34.41 61.93
N MET A 224 -64.25 35.36 61.08
CA MET A 224 -64.89 36.66 60.94
C MET A 224 -66.36 36.50 60.51
N ARG A 225 -66.64 35.61 59.55
CA ARG A 225 -68.02 35.30 59.14
C ARG A 225 -68.87 34.75 60.28
N ARG A 226 -68.31 33.91 61.16
CA ARG A 226 -69.01 33.43 62.37
C ARG A 226 -69.25 34.56 63.38
N GLN A 227 -68.26 35.44 63.60
CA GLN A 227 -68.39 36.60 64.48
C GLN A 227 -69.46 37.58 63.96
N THR A 228 -69.46 37.91 62.67
CA THR A 228 -70.49 38.78 62.06
C THR A 228 -71.88 38.18 62.19
N LYS A 229 -72.03 36.86 62.02
CA LYS A 229 -73.30 36.17 62.24
C LYS A 229 -73.78 36.26 63.70
N GLY A 230 -72.87 36.04 64.66
CA GLY A 230 -73.20 36.16 66.09
C GLY A 230 -73.59 37.59 66.47
N LEU A 231 -72.85 38.59 65.96
CA LEU A 231 -73.18 40.00 66.18
C LEU A 231 -74.53 40.39 65.59
N ALA A 232 -74.86 39.90 64.39
CA ALA A 232 -76.17 40.13 63.77
C ALA A 232 -77.31 39.56 64.64
N GLN A 233 -77.13 38.37 65.22
CA GLN A 233 -78.12 37.76 66.11
C GLN A 233 -78.33 38.56 67.40
N GLU A 234 -77.25 39.03 68.05
CA GLU A 234 -77.36 39.89 69.23
C GLU A 234 -78.01 41.24 68.88
N TYR A 235 -77.72 41.79 67.71
CA TYR A 235 -78.37 43.01 67.23
C TYR A 235 -79.88 42.82 67.03
N ASP A 236 -80.29 41.73 66.36
CA ASP A 236 -81.70 41.38 66.18
C ASP A 236 -82.41 41.17 67.53
N ARG A 237 -81.73 40.53 68.50
CA ARG A 237 -82.23 40.34 69.86
C ARG A 237 -82.43 41.67 70.59
N LEU A 238 -81.44 42.56 70.56
CA LEU A 238 -81.51 43.87 71.20
C LEU A 238 -82.67 44.70 70.62
N LEU A 239 -82.87 44.64 69.30
CA LEU A 239 -83.98 45.29 68.61
C LEU A 239 -85.34 44.72 69.07
N SER A 240 -85.41 43.40 69.29
CA SER A 240 -86.60 42.75 69.83
C SER A 240 -86.91 43.17 71.27
N GLU A 241 -85.89 43.27 72.14
CA GLU A 241 -86.03 43.76 73.51
C GLU A 241 -86.43 45.25 73.53
N TYR A 242 -85.82 46.09 72.69
CA TYR A 242 -86.21 47.50 72.52
C TYR A 242 -87.68 47.65 72.11
N ASN A 243 -88.13 46.87 71.13
CA ASN A 243 -89.53 46.87 70.69
C ASN A 243 -90.49 46.42 71.82
N GLN A 244 -90.10 45.44 72.63
CA GLN A 244 -90.89 45.01 73.78
C GLN A 244 -91.00 46.10 74.85
N LEU A 245 -89.90 46.79 75.19
CA LEU A 245 -89.91 47.91 76.14
C LEU A 245 -90.74 49.10 75.64
N GLN A 246 -90.65 49.44 74.35
CA GLN A 246 -91.47 50.49 73.73
C GLN A 246 -92.97 50.19 73.85
N ASN A 247 -93.38 48.93 73.66
CA ASN A 247 -94.76 48.48 73.81
C ASN A 247 -95.25 48.51 75.27
N LEU A 248 -94.35 48.32 76.25
CA LEU A 248 -94.67 48.44 77.67
C LEU A 248 -94.83 49.91 78.09
N GLN A 249 -93.98 50.83 77.62
CA GLN A 249 -94.14 52.27 77.84
C GLN A 249 -95.46 52.80 77.25
N SER A 250 -95.87 52.31 76.07
CA SER A 250 -97.16 52.67 75.47
C SER A 250 -98.37 51.97 76.11
N ALA A 251 -98.14 51.01 77.02
CA ALA A 251 -99.17 50.39 77.85
C ALA A 251 -99.30 51.02 79.24
N GLU A 252 -98.25 51.64 79.80
CA GLU A 252 -98.33 52.45 81.03
C GLU A 252 -99.11 53.75 80.81
N ASP A 253 -99.00 54.40 79.64
CA ASP A 253 -99.80 55.58 79.28
C ASP A 253 -101.31 55.31 79.10
N LYS A 254 -101.76 54.04 79.15
CA LYS A 254 -103.18 53.66 79.02
C LYS A 254 -103.86 53.26 80.33
N LYS A 255 -103.19 53.40 81.48
CA LYS A 255 -103.79 53.12 82.81
C LYS A 255 -104.25 54.36 83.58
N ASP A 256 -104.02 55.57 83.05
CA ASP A 256 -104.51 56.84 83.60
C ASP A 256 -105.72 57.40 82.82
N GLN A 257 -106.70 56.54 82.50
CA GLN A 257 -108.01 56.99 82.00
C GLN A 257 -109.17 56.10 82.43
#